data_AF-A0A1I6JKI6-F1
#
_entry.id   AF-A0A1I6JKI6-F1
#
_cell.length_a   1.000
_cell.length_b   1.000
_cell.length_c   1.000
_cell.angle_alpha   90.00
_cell.angle_beta   90.00
_cell.angle_gamma   90.00
#
_symmetry.space_group_name_H-M   'P 1'
#
loop_
_entity.id
_entity.type
_entity.pdbx_description
1 polymer ?
#
loop_
_entity_poly.entity_id
_entity_poly.type
_entity_poly.pdbx_seq_one_letter_code
_entity_poly.pdbx_strand_id
1 'polypeptide(L)'
;MKIINDTNYVDEAENAIKRLKNKISPKTGRPVPMVTTSKIRNLLSMSADIYNNVLILNSEKLNSELAGRIEYLRMRFVYECGREPAVKNFVLEAKILDVLKEIDGNKSNYILFNHYMEALVAFHKFYGGND
;
A
#
# COMPACT_ATOMS: atom_id res chain seq x y z
N MET A 1 -1.02 -13.91 12.74
CA MET A 1 0.14 -12.99 12.84
C MET A 1 -0.10 -11.88 11.82
N LYS A 2 0.09 -10.60 12.19
CA LYS A 2 -0.11 -9.48 11.26
C LYS A 2 0.89 -9.55 10.11
N ILE A 3 0.49 -9.10 8.93
CA ILE A 3 1.35 -9.02 7.74
C ILE A 3 2.49 -8.04 8.00
N ILE A 4 2.16 -6.88 8.57
CA ILE A 4 3.14 -5.86 8.97
C ILE A 4 3.03 -5.49 10.46
N ASN A 5 4.15 -5.04 11.01
CA ASN A 5 4.34 -4.48 12.34
C ASN A 5 5.52 -3.47 12.30
N ASP A 6 5.76 -2.77 13.41
CA ASP A 6 6.76 -1.70 13.51
C ASP A 6 8.20 -2.14 13.20
N THR A 7 8.50 -3.44 13.27
CA THR A 7 9.84 -4.00 13.05
C THR A 7 10.03 -4.71 11.71
N ASN A 8 8.97 -4.97 10.95
CA ASN A 8 9.07 -5.70 9.67
C ASN A 8 8.52 -4.96 8.44
N TYR A 9 7.79 -3.86 8.61
CA TYR A 9 7.10 -3.21 7.48
C TYR A 9 8.08 -2.76 6.38
N VAL A 10 9.28 -2.33 6.75
CA VAL A 10 10.35 -1.93 5.82
C VAL A 10 10.82 -3.12 4.99
N ASP A 11 11.12 -4.25 5.64
CA ASP A 11 11.59 -5.46 4.98
C ASP A 11 10.50 -6.06 4.07
N GLU A 12 9.23 -6.04 4.52
CA GLU A 12 8.10 -6.49 3.71
C GLU A 12 7.92 -5.61 2.46
N ALA A 13 8.10 -4.29 2.60
CA ALA A 13 8.02 -3.36 1.48
C ALA A 13 9.16 -3.63 0.48
N GLU A 14 10.38 -3.78 0.98
CA GLU A 14 11.54 -4.09 0.14
C GLU A 14 11.34 -5.39 -0.64
N ASN A 15 10.91 -6.44 0.06
CA ASN A 15 10.66 -7.76 -0.52
C ASN A 15 9.55 -7.71 -1.56
N ALA A 16 8.48 -6.94 -1.34
CA ALA A 16 7.42 -6.74 -2.33
C ALA A 16 7.94 -6.09 -3.61
N ILE A 17 8.76 -5.03 -3.48
CA ILE A 17 9.36 -4.35 -4.64
C ILE A 17 10.36 -5.26 -5.36
N LYS A 18 11.19 -6.02 -4.65
CA LYS A 18 12.11 -7.01 -5.26
C LYS A 18 11.33 -8.08 -6.05
N ARG A 19 10.22 -8.59 -5.51
CA ARG A 19 9.34 -9.54 -6.21
C ARG A 19 8.76 -8.93 -7.49
N LEU A 20 8.28 -7.68 -7.42
CA LEU A 20 7.76 -6.97 -8.59
C LEU A 20 8.83 -6.76 -9.67
N LYS A 21 10.02 -6.32 -9.27
CA LYS A 21 11.15 -6.09 -10.19
C LYS A 21 11.58 -7.36 -10.92
N ASN A 22 11.61 -8.48 -10.21
CA ASN A 22 12.06 -9.76 -10.74
C ASN A 22 10.93 -10.59 -11.37
N LYS A 23 9.73 -10.03 -11.51
CA LYS A 23 8.55 -10.75 -12.00
C LYS A 23 8.70 -11.07 -13.48
N ILE A 24 8.62 -12.36 -13.82
CA ILE A 24 8.61 -12.85 -15.20
C ILE A 24 7.19 -13.29 -15.58
N SER A 25 6.75 -12.90 -16.77
CA SER A 25 5.47 -13.36 -17.32
C SER A 25 5.57 -14.83 -17.70
N PRO A 26 4.75 -15.73 -17.11
CA PRO A 26 4.78 -17.15 -17.47
C PRO A 26 4.32 -17.39 -18.91
N LYS A 27 3.55 -16.45 -19.49
CA LYS A 27 3.05 -16.55 -20.86
C LYS A 27 4.11 -16.19 -21.90
N THR A 28 5.00 -15.26 -21.59
CA THR A 28 5.94 -14.68 -22.58
C THR A 28 7.40 -14.90 -22.24
N GLY A 29 7.72 -15.36 -21.02
CA GLY A 29 9.10 -15.51 -20.53
C GLY A 29 9.85 -14.19 -20.34
N ARG A 30 9.16 -13.04 -20.49
CA ARG A 30 9.76 -11.70 -20.42
C ARG A 30 9.50 -11.03 -19.07
N PRO A 31 10.36 -10.10 -18.64
CA PRO A 31 10.11 -9.27 -17.46
C PRO A 31 8.77 -8.53 -17.55
N VAL A 32 8.03 -8.52 -16.45
CA VAL A 32 6.82 -7.72 -16.29
C VAL A 32 7.24 -6.33 -15.81
N PRO A 33 6.91 -5.25 -16.53
CA PRO A 33 7.21 -3.89 -16.07
C PRO A 33 6.57 -3.61 -14.72
N MET A 34 7.32 -2.97 -13.83
CA MET A 34 6.77 -2.46 -12.57
C MET A 34 5.75 -1.34 -12.85
N VAL A 35 4.82 -1.16 -11.91
CA VAL A 35 3.97 0.02 -11.85
C VAL A 35 4.84 1.29 -11.81
N THR A 36 4.34 2.43 -12.28
CA THR A 36 5.11 3.69 -12.20
C THR A 36 5.00 4.35 -10.83
N THR A 37 5.99 5.17 -10.48
CA THR A 37 6.02 5.92 -9.21
C THR A 37 4.81 6.82 -9.09
N SER A 38 4.39 7.47 -10.19
CA SER A 38 3.22 8.36 -10.18
C SER A 38 1.92 7.63 -9.83
N LYS A 39 1.77 6.37 -10.27
CA LYS A 39 0.61 5.54 -9.92
C LYS A 39 0.63 5.10 -8.45
N ILE A 40 1.81 4.76 -7.90
CA ILE A 40 1.93 4.44 -6.46
C ILE A 40 1.64 5.69 -5.62
N ARG A 41 2.22 6.85 -5.98
CA ARG A 41 1.96 8.12 -5.29
C ARG A 41 0.50 8.50 -5.33
N ASN A 42 -0.20 8.26 -6.44
CA ASN A 42 -1.65 8.50 -6.51
C ASN A 42 -2.42 7.68 -5.46
N LEU A 43 -2.04 6.41 -5.23
CA LEU A 43 -2.64 5.59 -4.17
C LEU A 43 -2.35 6.14 -2.77
N LEU A 44 -1.10 6.55 -2.50
CA LEU A 44 -0.71 7.17 -1.23
C LEU A 44 -1.45 8.50 -1.00
N SER A 45 -1.63 9.32 -2.03
CA SER A 45 -2.39 10.57 -1.93
C SER A 45 -3.85 10.35 -1.54
N MET A 46 -4.45 9.19 -1.87
CA MET A 46 -5.81 8.85 -1.44
C MET A 46 -5.91 8.61 0.08
N SER A 47 -4.82 8.24 0.76
CA SER A 47 -4.79 8.02 2.21
C SER A 47 -4.41 9.27 3.00
N ALA A 48 -3.81 10.28 2.37
CA ALA A 48 -3.23 11.44 3.05
C ALA A 48 -4.23 12.24 3.90
N ASP A 49 -5.43 12.48 3.38
CA ASP A 49 -6.48 13.20 4.11
C ASP A 49 -6.93 12.42 5.36
N ILE A 50 -7.12 11.11 5.25
CA ILE A 50 -7.45 10.26 6.40
C ILE A 50 -6.27 10.26 7.41
N TYR A 51 -5.03 10.17 6.94
CA TYR A 51 -3.83 10.20 7.79
C TYR A 51 -3.73 11.46 8.62
N ASN A 52 -3.95 12.63 8.02
CA ASN A 52 -3.93 13.90 8.74
C ASN A 52 -4.98 13.94 9.87
N ASN A 53 -6.18 13.41 9.61
CA ASN A 53 -7.23 13.31 10.63
C ASN A 53 -6.89 12.28 11.74
N VAL A 54 -6.24 11.17 11.38
CA VAL A 54 -5.80 10.16 12.35
C VAL A 54 -4.69 10.69 13.25
N LEU A 55 -3.74 11.49 12.73
CA LEU A 55 -2.63 12.01 13.51
C LEU A 55 -3.09 12.85 14.71
N ILE A 56 -4.08 13.73 14.51
CA ILE A 56 -4.61 14.63 15.54
C ILE A 56 -5.59 13.96 16.51
N LEU A 57 -5.96 12.70 16.27
CA LEU A 57 -6.88 11.96 17.13
C LEU A 57 -6.19 11.61 18.47
N ASN A 58 -6.75 12.00 19.60
CA ASN A 58 -6.18 11.67 20.93
C ASN A 58 -6.47 10.23 21.40
N SER A 59 -7.31 9.50 20.68
CA SER A 59 -7.71 8.12 20.97
C SER A 59 -6.96 7.13 20.08
N GLU A 60 -6.61 5.99 20.66
CA GLU A 60 -6.05 4.86 19.92
C GLU A 60 -7.09 4.13 19.05
N LYS A 61 -8.36 4.21 19.44
CA LYS A 61 -9.48 3.67 18.66
C LYS A 61 -10.00 4.73 17.69
N LEU A 62 -10.11 4.36 16.42
CA LEU A 62 -10.70 5.17 15.36
C LEU A 62 -12.21 5.27 15.56
N ASN A 63 -12.76 6.46 15.33
CA ASN A 63 -14.22 6.66 15.32
C ASN A 63 -14.85 6.04 14.07
N SER A 64 -16.18 5.91 14.07
CA SER A 64 -16.95 5.28 12.99
C SER A 64 -16.76 5.98 11.64
N GLU A 65 -16.59 7.31 11.65
CA GLU A 65 -16.35 8.10 10.44
C GLU A 65 -15.02 7.73 9.78
N LEU A 66 -13.92 7.72 10.55
CA LEU A 66 -12.59 7.34 10.07
C LEU A 66 -12.55 5.88 9.62
N ALA A 67 -13.18 4.98 10.38
CA ALA A 67 -13.31 3.57 9.99
C ALA A 67 -14.06 3.42 8.65
N GLY A 68 -15.17 4.15 8.45
CA GLY A 68 -15.91 4.17 7.20
C GLY A 68 -15.09 4.70 6.02
N ARG A 69 -14.30 5.77 6.23
CA ARG A 69 -13.39 6.32 5.22
C ARG A 69 -12.28 5.33 4.83
N ILE A 70 -11.79 4.52 5.76
CA ILE A 70 -10.81 3.46 5.48
C ILE A 70 -11.42 2.33 4.64
N GLU A 71 -12.66 1.92 4.92
CA GLU A 71 -13.35 0.94 4.06
C GLU A 71 -13.59 1.50 2.65
N TYR A 72 -13.93 2.79 2.55
CA TYR A 72 -14.04 3.45 1.25
C TYR A 72 -12.68 3.50 0.51
N LEU A 73 -11.59 3.79 1.22
CA LEU A 73 -10.23 3.72 0.68
C LEU A 73 -9.92 2.32 0.13
N ARG A 74 -10.27 1.26 0.87
CA ARG A 74 -10.09 -0.13 0.42
C ARG A 74 -10.87 -0.41 -0.87
N MET A 75 -12.12 0.04 -0.97
CA MET A 75 -12.92 -0.06 -2.20
C MET A 75 -12.27 0.71 -3.36
N ARG A 76 -11.77 1.92 -3.12
CA ARG A 76 -11.06 2.72 -4.14
C ARG A 76 -9.81 2.01 -4.66
N PHE A 77 -9.03 1.34 -3.80
CA PHE A 77 -7.87 0.56 -4.23
C PHE A 77 -8.29 -0.60 -5.14
N VAL A 78 -9.39 -1.30 -4.83
CA VAL A 78 -9.94 -2.36 -5.69
C VAL A 78 -10.37 -1.79 -7.05
N TYR A 79 -11.00 -0.62 -7.07
CA TYR A 79 -11.39 0.05 -8.31
C TYR A 79 -10.17 0.39 -9.19
N GLU A 80 -9.11 0.95 -8.61
CA GLU A 80 -7.86 1.25 -9.35
C GLU A 80 -7.19 -0.03 -9.89
N CYS A 81 -7.23 -1.14 -9.13
CA CYS A 81 -6.77 -2.44 -9.61
C CYS A 81 -7.57 -2.94 -10.83
N GLY A 82 -8.86 -2.60 -10.92
CA GLY A 82 -9.69 -2.95 -12.07
C GLY A 82 -9.34 -2.15 -13.34
N ARG A 83 -8.87 -0.90 -13.16
CA ARG A 83 -8.54 0.00 -14.28
C ARG A 83 -7.13 -0.20 -14.81
N GLU A 84 -6.17 -0.53 -13.93
CA GLU A 84 -4.76 -0.57 -14.27
C GLU A 84 -4.12 -1.90 -13.83
N PRO A 85 -3.82 -2.81 -14.76
CA PRO A 85 -3.23 -4.11 -14.43
C PRO A 85 -1.91 -4.03 -13.65
N ALA A 86 -1.09 -3.00 -13.92
CA ALA A 86 0.17 -2.79 -13.20
C ALA A 86 -0.08 -2.43 -11.72
N VAL A 87 -1.13 -1.62 -11.44
CA VAL A 87 -1.55 -1.30 -10.07
C VAL A 87 -2.06 -2.54 -9.36
N LYS A 88 -2.85 -3.38 -10.04
CA LYS A 88 -3.31 -4.66 -9.49
C LYS A 88 -2.15 -5.55 -9.06
N ASN A 89 -1.13 -5.70 -9.92
CA ASN A 89 0.05 -6.48 -9.59
C ASN A 89 0.77 -5.93 -8.36
N PHE A 90 0.95 -4.61 -8.28
CA PHE A 90 1.57 -3.95 -7.13
C PHE A 90 0.78 -4.20 -5.83
N VAL A 91 -0.54 -3.95 -5.85
CA VAL A 91 -1.43 -4.11 -4.69
C VAL A 91 -1.43 -5.55 -4.17
N LEU A 92 -1.38 -6.54 -5.07
CA LEU A 92 -1.35 -7.96 -4.68
C LEU A 92 0.01 -8.38 -4.13
N GLU A 93 1.12 -8.03 -4.78
CA GLU A 93 2.48 -8.40 -4.33
C GLU A 93 2.86 -7.77 -2.99
N ALA A 94 2.36 -6.55 -2.75
CA ALA A 94 2.52 -5.81 -1.50
C ALA A 94 1.40 -6.09 -0.48
N LYS A 95 0.44 -6.97 -0.80
CA LYS A 95 -0.69 -7.37 0.08
C LYS A 95 -1.47 -6.20 0.67
N ILE A 96 -1.60 -5.10 -0.07
CA ILE A 96 -2.09 -3.83 0.48
C ILE A 96 -3.53 -3.94 0.99
N LEU A 97 -4.40 -4.65 0.26
CA LEU A 97 -5.79 -4.82 0.67
C LEU A 97 -5.93 -5.60 1.99
N ASP A 98 -4.99 -6.50 2.29
CA ASP A 98 -5.00 -7.27 3.52
C ASP A 98 -4.41 -6.46 4.67
N VAL A 99 -3.33 -5.71 4.43
CA VAL A 99 -2.83 -4.72 5.40
C VAL A 99 -3.91 -3.71 5.77
N LEU A 100 -4.70 -3.24 4.81
CA LEU A 100 -5.84 -2.33 5.08
C LEU A 100 -6.90 -2.97 5.99
N LYS A 101 -7.15 -4.28 5.88
CA LYS A 101 -8.07 -4.99 6.79
C LYS A 101 -7.49 -5.09 8.21
N GLU A 102 -6.17 -5.28 8.33
CA GLU A 102 -5.48 -5.39 9.62
C GLU A 102 -5.38 -4.07 10.39
N ILE A 103 -5.84 -2.95 9.80
CA ILE A 103 -6.00 -1.70 10.55
C ILE A 103 -6.95 -1.88 11.74
N ASP A 104 -8.05 -2.60 11.53
CA ASP A 104 -9.00 -3.01 12.57
C ASP A 104 -9.42 -1.87 13.53
N GLY A 105 -9.68 -0.69 12.97
CA GLY A 105 -10.10 0.48 13.74
C GLY A 105 -9.04 1.02 14.72
N ASN A 106 -7.77 0.66 14.57
CA ASN A 106 -6.67 1.08 15.42
C ASN A 106 -5.82 2.18 14.75
N LYS A 107 -5.58 3.26 15.49
CA LYS A 107 -4.82 4.44 15.04
C LYS A 107 -3.39 4.07 14.64
N SER A 108 -2.67 3.35 15.50
CA SER A 108 -1.27 3.00 15.25
C SER A 108 -1.12 2.14 14.00
N ASN A 109 -2.03 1.19 13.76
CA ASN A 109 -2.03 0.38 12.54
C ASN A 109 -2.27 1.23 11.27
N TYR A 110 -3.12 2.26 11.35
CA TYR A 110 -3.32 3.17 10.21
C TYR A 110 -2.09 4.02 9.90
N ILE A 111 -1.39 4.48 10.94
CA ILE A 111 -0.13 5.21 10.80
C ILE A 111 0.93 4.29 10.19
N LEU A 112 1.05 3.06 10.71
CA LEU A 112 1.95 2.04 10.18
C LEU A 112 1.66 1.70 8.71
N PHE A 113 0.38 1.64 8.33
CA PHE A 113 0.00 1.48 6.92
C PHE A 113 0.54 2.61 6.03
N ASN A 114 0.50 3.87 6.49
CA ASN A 114 1.05 4.99 5.71
C ASN A 114 2.58 4.90 5.61
N HIS A 115 3.28 4.57 6.70
CA HIS A 115 4.73 4.34 6.64
C HIS A 115 5.12 3.17 5.73
N TYR A 116 4.31 2.11 5.71
CA TYR A 116 4.47 1.01 4.76
C TYR A 116 4.31 1.49 3.30
N MET A 117 3.31 2.31 3.00
CA MET A 117 3.14 2.90 1.68
C MET A 117 4.30 3.82 1.28
N GLU A 118 4.84 4.61 2.21
CA GLU A 118 6.04 5.44 2.01
C GLU A 118 7.27 4.57 1.71
N ALA A 119 7.47 3.48 2.47
CA ALA A 119 8.55 2.52 2.23
C ALA A 119 8.44 1.86 0.85
N LEU A 120 7.23 1.49 0.42
CA LEU A 120 7.00 0.95 -0.93
C LEU A 120 7.41 1.96 -2.02
N VAL A 121 7.07 3.24 -1.86
CA VAL A 121 7.49 4.31 -2.80
C VAL A 121 9.02 4.47 -2.79
N ALA A 122 9.64 4.49 -1.61
CA ALA A 122 11.09 4.65 -1.46
C ALA A 122 11.86 3.51 -2.12
N PHE A 123 11.49 2.26 -1.84
CA PHE A 123 12.13 1.09 -2.44
C PHE A 123 11.84 0.97 -3.93
N HIS A 124 10.63 1.32 -4.38
CA HIS A 124 10.33 1.36 -5.80
C HIS A 124 11.29 2.30 -6.55
N LYS A 125 11.51 3.51 -6.02
CA LYS A 125 12.47 4.46 -6.56
C LYS A 125 13.91 3.94 -6.49
N PHE A 126 14.31 3.37 -5.35
CA PHE A 126 15.65 2.81 -5.14
C PHE A 126 15.98 1.68 -6.13
N TYR A 127 15.01 0.80 -6.42
CA TYR A 127 15.22 -0.34 -7.31
C TYR A 127 15.03 -0.03 -8.80
N GLY A 128 14.90 1.24 -9.18
CA GLY A 128 14.85 1.71 -10.57
C GLY A 128 13.44 1.75 -11.16
N GLY A 129 12.43 2.02 -10.32
CA GLY A 129 11.09 2.32 -10.79
C GLY A 129 11.03 3.62 -11.59
N ASN A 130 10.35 3.57 -12.73
CA ASN A 130 10.13 4.75 -13.58
C ASN A 130 8.99 5.62 -13.03
N ASP A 131 9.03 6.92 -13.34
CA ASP A 131 7.97 7.88 -13.00
C ASP A 131 6.64 7.64 -13.73
#